data_AF-A0A0D3HQD2-F1
#
_entry.id   AF-A0A0D3HQD2-F1
#
_cell.length_a   1.000
_cell.length_b   1.000
_cell.length_c   1.000
_cell.angle_alpha   90.00
_cell.angle_beta   90.00
_cell.angle_gamma   90.00
#
_symmetry.space_group_name_H-M   'P 1'
#
loop_
_entity.id
_entity.type
_entity.pdbx_description
1 polymer ?
#
loop_
_entity_poly.entity_id
_entity_poly.type
_entity_poly.pdbx_seq_one_letter_code
_entity_poly.pdbx_strand_id
1 'polypeptide(L)'
;MALAGFFDLSILPDDSKSTTTNTSIVARALDLGYSAVALDHPHRGLLADSHAPIASSLLLPPSAPLHHRRHPFLQYTRITLSLDSAAACASALAPSAARLLCTYDIVAARPLTQAAFDHLCQATFDHLDIVSIDFSHKLPFRLKLPMLKLALQRGLHLEIAYSPLIADAASRRQAIAEAKLLEEWTKGKNLIISSAAHTASEIRGPYDAINLSSYLLGLSTQRAKAALSVNCRARRLSTSTSTSPPATAVLYDQHGPPDKVLRVAELPAAEIGERDVCVRMLAAPINPSDLNRVEGVYPVRPPLPAAVAGYEGVGQVHALGAAVDSRLLSPGDWVIPSPPSLGTWQTYIVNPATAWHRVRSDVPPQYVATVTVNPLTALRMLCDFVNLAPGDTLVQNGATSIVGQCVIQLAKLHGLHTINIIRDRPGSQEAKDKLKQLGADHVFTESQLDIKNIKSLLGALPEPALGLNCVGGNAASVVLKFLRQGGTMVTYGGMSKKPVTVSTSSFIFKDLSLRGFWLQKWMSSDKAEESRTMIDYLLDLVHEGKLKYEMELTPFSDFHLALDKALGKHGSQPKQVLKF
;
A
#
# COMPACT_ATOMS: atom_id res chain seq x y z
N MET A 1 -16.60 -12.45 2.86
CA MET A 1 -17.35 -13.51 3.56
C MET A 1 -17.08 -13.35 5.06
N ALA A 2 -18.06 -12.89 5.84
CA ALA A 2 -17.83 -12.40 7.20
C ALA A 2 -17.54 -13.53 8.21
N LEU A 3 -16.50 -13.36 9.05
CA LEU A 3 -16.16 -14.24 10.16
C LEU A 3 -17.34 -14.37 11.15
N ALA A 4 -17.91 -15.56 11.31
CA ALA A 4 -18.96 -15.83 12.29
C ALA A 4 -18.35 -16.25 13.64
N GLY A 5 -18.23 -15.33 14.60
CA GLY A 5 -17.72 -15.57 15.96
C GLY A 5 -18.41 -14.78 17.08
N PHE A 6 -18.18 -15.20 18.34
CA PHE A 6 -18.62 -14.59 19.60
C PHE A 6 -17.45 -13.99 20.39
N PHE A 7 -17.71 -12.96 21.20
CA PHE A 7 -16.69 -12.14 21.86
C PHE A 7 -17.02 -11.93 23.34
N ASP A 8 -15.99 -11.92 24.20
CA ASP A 8 -16.10 -11.41 25.57
C ASP A 8 -15.19 -10.19 25.73
N LEU A 9 -15.78 -9.00 25.87
CA LEU A 9 -15.03 -7.74 25.80
C LEU A 9 -14.55 -7.21 27.16
N SER A 10 -14.69 -7.97 28.25
CA SER A 10 -14.19 -7.56 29.56
C SER A 10 -13.77 -8.78 30.38
N ILE A 11 -12.46 -9.01 30.50
CA ILE A 11 -11.86 -9.89 31.51
C ILE A 11 -11.07 -8.99 32.45
N LEU A 12 -11.44 -8.98 33.73
CA LEU A 12 -10.82 -8.11 34.73
C LEU A 12 -9.54 -8.75 35.28
N PRO A 13 -8.53 -7.95 35.66
CA PRO A 13 -7.34 -8.46 36.30
C PRO A 13 -7.69 -8.99 37.70
N ASP A 14 -6.96 -10.00 38.14
CA ASP A 14 -6.99 -10.47 39.52
C ASP A 14 -6.30 -9.46 40.46
N ASP A 15 -6.89 -9.20 41.63
CA ASP A 15 -6.32 -8.33 42.66
C ASP A 15 -5.00 -8.89 43.22
N SER A 16 -4.74 -10.19 43.02
CA SER A 16 -3.43 -10.80 43.24
C SER A 16 -2.55 -10.55 42.00
N LYS A 17 -1.38 -9.91 42.18
CA LYS A 17 -0.42 -9.50 41.13
C LYS A 17 0.23 -10.67 40.34
N SER A 18 -0.48 -11.76 40.08
CA SER A 18 -0.02 -12.94 39.36
C SER A 18 -0.55 -12.93 37.92
N THR A 19 0.34 -12.83 36.95
CA THR A 19 0.09 -13.01 35.50
C THR A 19 -0.52 -14.38 35.14
N THR A 20 -0.65 -15.29 36.11
CA THR A 20 -1.13 -16.67 35.95
C THR A 20 -2.66 -16.76 35.85
N THR A 21 -3.41 -15.86 36.49
CA THR A 21 -4.87 -15.98 36.61
C THR A 21 -5.60 -15.64 35.31
N ASN A 22 -5.20 -14.57 34.60
CA ASN A 22 -5.82 -14.16 33.33
C ASN A 22 -5.67 -15.24 32.24
N THR A 23 -4.55 -15.96 32.23
CA THR A 23 -4.32 -17.09 31.31
C THR A 23 -5.36 -18.20 31.48
N SER A 24 -5.82 -18.46 32.71
CA SER A 24 -6.86 -19.48 32.97
C SER A 24 -8.23 -19.08 32.43
N ILE A 25 -8.61 -17.80 32.54
CA ILE A 25 -9.88 -17.27 32.04
C ILE A 25 -9.86 -17.27 30.51
N VAL A 26 -8.77 -16.82 29.90
CA VAL A 26 -8.59 -16.80 28.44
C VAL A 26 -8.62 -18.23 27.87
N ALA A 27 -7.95 -19.18 28.50
CA ALA A 27 -8.01 -20.59 28.11
C ALA A 27 -9.43 -21.14 28.22
N ARG A 28 -10.14 -20.83 29.31
CA ARG A 28 -11.54 -21.23 29.47
C ARG A 28 -12.46 -20.61 28.42
N ALA A 29 -12.27 -19.34 28.08
CA ALA A 29 -13.02 -18.66 27.02
C ALA A 29 -12.82 -19.34 25.66
N LEU A 30 -11.58 -19.70 25.36
CA LEU A 30 -11.21 -20.43 24.15
C LEU A 30 -11.93 -21.79 24.10
N ASP A 31 -11.91 -22.56 25.19
CA ASP A 31 -12.59 -23.86 25.30
C ASP A 31 -14.11 -23.73 25.14
N LEU A 32 -14.69 -22.66 25.69
CA LEU A 32 -16.13 -22.37 25.61
C LEU A 32 -16.60 -21.90 24.23
N GLY A 33 -15.69 -21.69 23.28
CA GLY A 33 -16.02 -21.36 21.89
C GLY A 33 -16.01 -19.86 21.56
N TYR A 34 -15.43 -19.01 22.41
CA TYR A 34 -15.20 -17.62 22.05
C TYR A 34 -14.16 -17.51 20.92
N SER A 35 -14.38 -16.53 20.04
CA SER A 35 -13.46 -16.22 18.94
C SER A 35 -12.42 -15.19 19.35
N ALA A 36 -12.77 -14.31 20.29
CA ALA A 36 -11.85 -13.36 20.87
C ALA A 36 -12.28 -12.93 22.27
N VAL A 37 -11.31 -12.43 23.04
CA VAL A 37 -11.53 -11.83 24.36
C VAL A 37 -10.77 -10.52 24.50
N ALA A 38 -11.22 -9.63 25.38
CA ALA A 38 -10.49 -8.42 25.73
C ALA A 38 -10.03 -8.43 27.20
N LEU A 39 -8.74 -8.18 27.41
CA LEU A 39 -8.11 -8.03 28.71
C LEU A 39 -8.26 -6.59 29.16
N ASP A 40 -9.08 -6.38 30.18
CA ASP A 40 -9.45 -5.07 30.69
C ASP A 40 -8.39 -4.54 31.67
N HIS A 41 -8.08 -3.26 31.56
CA HIS A 41 -7.19 -2.52 32.44
C HIS A 41 -8.01 -1.40 33.08
N PRO A 42 -8.65 -1.66 34.24
CA PRO A 42 -9.39 -0.63 34.95
C PRO A 42 -8.45 0.48 35.41
N HIS A 43 -8.74 1.73 35.08
CA HIS A 43 -7.93 2.88 35.45
C HIS A 43 -8.78 3.95 36.13
N ARG A 44 -8.19 4.62 37.13
CA ARG A 44 -8.81 5.74 37.84
C ARG A 44 -7.80 6.89 37.96
N GLY A 45 -8.19 8.08 37.53
CA GLY A 45 -7.33 9.27 37.54
C GLY A 45 -6.75 9.62 36.16
N LEU A 46 -5.76 10.52 36.12
CA LEU A 46 -5.10 10.97 34.89
C LEU A 46 -4.26 9.85 34.27
N LEU A 47 -4.26 9.75 32.94
CA LEU A 47 -3.41 8.82 32.19
C LEU A 47 -2.01 9.43 32.05
N ALA A 48 -0.99 8.75 32.58
CA ALA A 48 0.42 9.12 32.40
C ALA A 48 1.12 8.16 31.40
N ASP A 49 2.26 8.59 30.87
CA ASP A 49 3.01 7.86 29.82
C ASP A 49 3.50 6.46 30.24
N SER A 50 3.55 6.17 31.53
CA SER A 50 3.87 4.86 32.09
C SER A 50 2.75 3.81 31.95
N HIS A 51 1.57 4.19 31.45
CA HIS A 51 0.38 3.33 31.35
C HIS A 51 0.14 2.75 29.95
N ALA A 52 1.16 2.70 29.08
CA ALA A 52 1.06 1.97 27.82
C ALA A 52 0.82 0.46 28.08
N PRO A 53 -0.02 -0.22 27.30
CA PRO A 53 -0.38 -1.61 27.53
C PRO A 53 0.84 -2.52 27.46
N ILE A 54 0.93 -3.45 28.41
CA ILE A 54 1.86 -4.57 28.34
C ILE A 54 1.37 -5.46 27.19
N ALA A 55 2.26 -5.80 26.24
CA ALA A 55 1.92 -6.56 25.03
C ALA A 55 1.04 -7.78 25.35
N SER A 56 -0.12 -7.88 24.67
CA SER A 56 -1.21 -8.82 24.97
C SER A 56 -0.95 -10.28 24.62
N SER A 57 0.29 -10.68 24.33
CA SER A 57 0.60 -12.09 24.02
C SER A 57 0.80 -12.90 25.30
N LEU A 58 -0.27 -13.10 26.07
CA LEU A 58 -0.29 -14.17 27.07
C LEU A 58 -0.12 -15.50 26.33
N LEU A 59 0.97 -16.22 26.63
CA LEU A 59 1.23 -17.56 26.12
C LEU A 59 0.12 -18.50 26.59
N LEU A 60 -0.71 -18.96 25.66
CA LEU A 60 -1.71 -19.98 25.94
C LEU A 60 -1.01 -21.30 26.36
N PRO A 61 -1.52 -22.02 27.36
CA PRO A 61 -0.93 -23.29 27.77
C PRO A 61 -1.00 -24.32 26.63
N PRO A 62 0.00 -25.21 26.48
CA PRO A 62 0.10 -26.16 25.38
C PRO A 62 -1.07 -27.15 25.27
N SER A 63 -1.89 -27.27 26.33
CA SER A 63 -3.08 -28.13 26.38
C SER A 63 -4.34 -27.52 25.75
N ALA A 64 -4.30 -26.28 25.27
CA ALA A 64 -5.45 -25.64 24.62
C ALA A 64 -5.75 -26.31 23.27
N PRO A 65 -7.01 -26.67 22.95
CA PRO A 65 -7.37 -27.37 21.72
C PRO A 65 -7.32 -26.43 20.50
N LEU A 66 -6.12 -26.10 20.04
CA LEU A 66 -5.87 -25.26 18.87
C LEU A 66 -6.06 -26.03 17.54
N HIS A 67 -6.13 -27.36 17.57
CA HIS A 67 -6.02 -28.23 16.39
C HIS A 67 -7.27 -28.31 15.47
N HIS A 68 -8.38 -27.62 15.78
CA HIS A 68 -9.61 -27.71 14.98
C HIS A 68 -10.25 -26.37 14.56
N ARG A 69 -9.53 -25.25 14.64
CA ARG A 69 -10.10 -23.93 14.28
C ARG A 69 -9.70 -23.46 12.89
N ARG A 70 -10.68 -22.94 12.14
CA ARG A 70 -10.48 -22.28 10.83
C ARG A 70 -9.85 -20.89 10.93
N HIS A 71 -9.81 -20.28 12.13
CA HIS A 71 -9.36 -18.90 12.36
C HIS A 71 -8.62 -18.75 13.70
N PRO A 72 -7.65 -17.80 13.81
CA PRO A 72 -6.91 -17.55 15.04
C PRO A 72 -7.81 -16.95 16.14
N PHE A 73 -7.55 -17.32 17.39
CA PHE A 73 -8.19 -16.71 18.56
C PHE A 73 -7.51 -15.37 18.87
N LEU A 74 -8.30 -14.30 19.02
CA LEU A 74 -7.77 -12.94 19.18
C LEU A 74 -7.84 -12.51 20.66
N GLN A 75 -6.79 -11.83 21.12
CA GLN A 75 -6.74 -11.21 22.44
C GLN A 75 -6.59 -9.69 22.24
N TYR A 76 -7.58 -8.95 22.70
CA TYR A 76 -7.61 -7.49 22.66
C TYR A 76 -7.16 -6.90 23.99
N THR A 77 -6.57 -5.71 23.95
CA THR A 77 -6.32 -4.86 25.10
C THR A 77 -7.50 -3.91 25.27
N ARG A 78 -8.01 -3.80 26.49
CA ARG A 78 -9.06 -2.85 26.84
C ARG A 78 -8.58 -1.97 27.99
N ILE A 79 -8.94 -0.70 27.97
CA ILE A 79 -8.87 0.19 29.13
C ILE A 79 -10.29 0.58 29.56
N THR A 80 -10.57 0.54 30.87
CA THR A 80 -11.85 1.03 31.42
C THR A 80 -11.59 2.20 32.36
N LEU A 81 -11.92 3.41 31.92
CA LEU A 81 -11.73 4.65 32.66
C LEU A 81 -12.87 4.87 33.65
N SER A 82 -12.57 4.88 34.95
CA SER A 82 -13.55 5.20 36.00
C SER A 82 -13.64 6.71 36.22
N LEU A 83 -14.77 7.31 35.87
CA LEU A 83 -14.96 8.76 35.75
C LEU A 83 -15.95 9.28 36.79
N ASP A 84 -15.50 10.19 37.64
CA ASP A 84 -16.26 10.72 38.78
C ASP A 84 -16.86 12.12 38.56
N SER A 85 -16.55 12.79 37.47
CA SER A 85 -17.07 14.12 37.15
C SER A 85 -17.11 14.37 35.65
N ALA A 86 -17.89 15.37 35.21
CA ALA A 86 -17.89 15.79 33.80
C ALA A 86 -16.51 16.31 33.36
N ALA A 87 -15.76 16.96 34.26
CA ALA A 87 -14.40 17.41 34.00
C ALA A 87 -13.43 16.23 33.79
N ALA A 88 -13.56 15.17 34.59
CA ALA A 88 -12.80 13.94 34.40
C ALA A 88 -13.10 13.30 33.03
N CYS A 89 -14.37 13.27 32.61
CA CYS A 89 -14.73 12.78 31.27
C CYS A 89 -14.09 13.61 30.16
N ALA A 90 -14.22 14.94 30.23
CA ALA A 90 -13.66 15.84 29.24
C ALA A 90 -12.14 15.75 29.15
N SER A 91 -11.44 15.60 30.29
CA SER A 91 -9.99 15.49 30.32
C SER A 91 -9.49 14.12 29.88
N ALA A 92 -10.13 13.02 30.32
CA ALA A 92 -9.65 11.67 30.07
C ALA A 92 -9.92 11.20 28.63
N LEU A 93 -10.92 11.79 27.97
CA LEU A 93 -11.30 11.50 26.58
C LEU A 93 -11.03 12.69 25.64
N ALA A 94 -10.19 13.64 26.06
CA ALA A 94 -9.75 14.76 25.23
C ALA A 94 -8.89 14.28 24.05
N PRO A 95 -8.80 15.05 22.94
CA PRO A 95 -7.86 14.78 21.86
C PRO A 95 -6.39 14.67 22.31
N SER A 96 -6.01 15.35 23.40
CA SER A 96 -4.66 15.25 23.98
C SER A 96 -4.37 13.86 24.60
N ALA A 97 -5.40 13.13 25.03
CA ALA A 97 -5.29 11.77 25.54
C ALA A 97 -5.27 10.71 24.43
N ALA A 98 -5.57 11.08 23.17
CA ALA A 98 -5.64 10.18 22.03
C ALA A 98 -4.37 9.34 21.86
N ARG A 99 -3.18 9.93 22.06
CA ARG A 99 -1.90 9.23 21.96
C ARG A 99 -1.83 7.99 22.86
N LEU A 100 -2.40 8.07 24.06
CA LEU A 100 -2.44 6.98 25.04
C LEU A 100 -3.62 6.04 24.78
N LEU A 101 -4.80 6.58 24.51
CA LEU A 101 -6.00 5.78 24.26
C LEU A 101 -5.85 4.88 23.02
N CYS A 102 -5.22 5.39 21.95
CA CYS A 102 -4.94 4.62 20.73
C CYS A 102 -3.94 3.46 20.92
N THR A 103 -3.33 3.32 22.10
CA THR A 103 -2.49 2.15 22.41
C THR A 103 -3.33 0.93 22.80
N TYR A 104 -4.59 1.13 23.19
CA TYR A 104 -5.53 0.07 23.55
C TYR A 104 -6.45 -0.26 22.36
N ASP A 105 -6.85 -1.52 22.22
CA ASP A 105 -7.79 -1.96 21.18
C ASP A 105 -9.24 -1.55 21.46
N ILE A 106 -9.58 -1.29 22.74
CA ILE A 106 -10.91 -0.92 23.23
C ILE A 106 -10.79 0.10 24.37
N VAL A 107 -11.53 1.21 24.30
CA VAL A 107 -11.64 2.25 25.33
C VAL A 107 -13.05 2.32 25.90
N ALA A 108 -13.23 1.80 27.10
CA ALA A 108 -14.46 1.90 27.85
C ALA A 108 -14.43 3.03 28.88
N ALA A 109 -15.59 3.63 29.14
CA ALA A 109 -15.79 4.58 30.23
C ALA A 109 -16.84 4.07 31.22
N ARG A 110 -16.50 4.11 32.51
CA ARG A 110 -17.39 3.75 33.63
C ARG A 110 -17.75 5.01 34.42
N PRO A 111 -19.00 5.50 34.32
CA PRO A 111 -19.44 6.65 35.10
C PRO A 111 -19.64 6.27 36.58
N LEU A 112 -19.16 7.13 37.48
CA LEU A 112 -19.33 6.98 38.93
C LEU A 112 -20.29 8.03 39.53
N THR A 113 -20.71 9.03 38.75
CA THR A 113 -21.63 10.09 39.19
C THR A 113 -22.63 10.47 38.10
N GLN A 114 -23.72 11.14 38.49
CA GLN A 114 -24.74 11.61 37.53
C GLN A 114 -24.15 12.55 36.48
N ALA A 115 -23.22 13.43 36.89
CA ALA A 115 -22.57 14.37 35.99
C ALA A 115 -21.70 13.67 34.94
N ALA A 116 -20.97 12.63 35.34
CA ALA A 116 -20.16 11.83 34.42
C ALA A 116 -21.05 11.08 33.40
N PHE A 117 -22.13 10.44 33.87
CA PHE A 117 -23.07 9.73 32.99
C PHE A 117 -23.75 10.67 31.98
N ASP A 118 -24.31 11.79 32.45
CA ASP A 118 -24.98 12.76 31.58
C ASP A 118 -24.00 13.31 30.53
N HIS A 119 -22.75 13.61 30.91
CA HIS A 119 -21.74 14.10 29.98
C HIS A 119 -21.31 13.05 28.95
N LEU A 120 -21.11 11.79 29.36
CA LEU A 120 -20.77 10.69 28.44
C LEU A 120 -21.86 10.46 27.38
N CYS A 121 -23.13 10.62 27.75
CA CYS A 121 -24.24 10.49 26.81
C CYS A 121 -24.39 11.72 25.87
N GLN A 122 -24.00 12.91 26.33
CA GLN A 122 -24.20 14.17 25.61
C GLN A 122 -23.04 14.53 24.68
N ALA A 123 -21.81 14.38 25.14
CA ALA A 123 -20.62 14.81 24.43
C ALA A 123 -20.16 13.79 23.37
N THR A 124 -19.40 14.28 22.39
CA THR A 124 -18.77 13.45 21.36
C THR A 124 -17.32 13.20 21.72
N PHE A 125 -16.92 11.94 21.66
CA PHE A 125 -15.55 11.50 21.89
C PHE A 125 -15.12 10.64 20.72
N ASP A 126 -13.98 10.96 20.12
CA ASP A 126 -13.46 10.26 18.94
C ASP A 126 -12.94 8.85 19.28
N HIS A 127 -12.57 8.64 20.54
CA HIS A 127 -11.96 7.42 21.05
C HIS A 127 -12.78 6.73 22.14
N LEU A 128 -14.10 7.00 22.24
CA LEU A 128 -14.97 6.31 23.21
C LEU A 128 -15.86 5.27 22.54
N ASP A 129 -15.81 4.09 23.14
CA ASP A 129 -16.23 2.89 22.46
C ASP A 129 -17.40 2.22 23.15
N ILE A 130 -17.29 2.11 24.47
CA ILE A 130 -18.23 1.43 25.34
C ILE A 130 -18.47 2.30 26.57
N VAL A 131 -19.72 2.49 26.97
CA VAL A 131 -20.05 2.95 28.32
C VAL A 131 -20.36 1.71 29.15
N SER A 132 -19.45 1.38 30.07
CA SER A 132 -19.56 0.22 30.96
C SER A 132 -20.32 0.60 32.21
N ILE A 133 -21.47 -0.03 32.44
CA ILE A 133 -22.30 0.23 33.62
C ILE A 133 -22.22 -0.98 34.55
N ASP A 134 -21.78 -0.74 35.78
CA ASP A 134 -21.69 -1.77 36.81
C ASP A 134 -23.01 -1.88 37.56
N PHE A 135 -23.76 -2.96 37.28
CA PHE A 135 -25.04 -3.26 37.89
C PHE A 135 -24.95 -4.19 39.12
N SER A 136 -23.73 -4.53 39.57
CA SER A 136 -23.52 -5.40 40.75
C SER A 136 -24.00 -4.77 42.06
N HIS A 137 -24.07 -3.43 42.09
CA HIS A 137 -24.45 -2.62 43.24
C HIS A 137 -25.46 -1.53 42.86
N LYS A 138 -25.98 -0.81 43.87
CA LYS A 138 -26.88 0.32 43.63
C LYS A 138 -26.13 1.42 42.87
N LEU A 139 -26.68 1.83 41.74
CA LEU A 139 -26.05 2.84 40.88
C LEU A 139 -25.91 4.18 41.62
N PRO A 140 -24.75 4.85 41.55
CA PRO A 140 -24.55 6.18 42.14
C PRO A 140 -25.20 7.30 41.31
N PHE A 141 -25.88 6.96 40.22
CA PHE A 141 -26.63 7.86 39.34
C PHE A 141 -27.93 7.19 38.87
N ARG A 142 -28.85 7.98 38.32
CA ARG A 142 -30.10 7.50 37.73
C ARG A 142 -29.98 7.45 36.22
N LEU A 143 -30.41 6.34 35.63
CA LEU A 143 -30.61 6.24 34.19
C LEU A 143 -31.76 7.16 33.77
N LYS A 144 -31.52 7.99 32.75
CA LYS A 144 -32.53 8.91 32.18
C LYS A 144 -32.79 8.52 30.74
N LEU A 145 -34.05 8.23 30.39
CA LEU A 145 -34.44 7.87 29.02
C LEU A 145 -33.95 8.86 27.94
N PRO A 146 -34.00 10.20 28.14
CA PRO A 146 -33.45 11.15 27.17
C PRO A 146 -31.95 10.97 26.90
N MET A 147 -31.16 10.69 27.94
CA MET A 147 -29.71 10.50 27.82
C MET A 147 -29.38 9.20 27.09
N LEU A 148 -30.10 8.13 27.39
CA LEU A 148 -29.95 6.86 26.68
C LEU A 148 -30.33 6.98 25.21
N LYS A 149 -31.43 7.67 24.88
CA LYS A 149 -31.81 7.93 23.49
C LYS A 149 -30.72 8.71 22.74
N LEU A 150 -30.14 9.72 23.37
CA LEU A 150 -29.05 10.50 22.80
C LEU A 150 -27.81 9.63 22.57
N ALA A 151 -27.43 8.80 23.54
CA ALA A 151 -26.33 7.85 23.41
C ALA A 151 -26.55 6.87 22.23
N LEU A 152 -27.76 6.31 22.12
CA LEU A 152 -28.12 5.39 21.03
C LEU A 152 -28.11 6.07 19.65
N GLN A 153 -28.65 7.29 19.54
CA GLN A 153 -28.64 8.08 18.29
C GLN A 153 -27.21 8.35 17.81
N ARG A 154 -26.27 8.51 18.75
CA ARG A 154 -24.85 8.73 18.50
C ARG A 154 -24.08 7.43 18.26
N GLY A 155 -24.73 6.27 18.29
CA GLY A 155 -24.08 4.96 18.09
C GLY A 155 -23.25 4.47 19.28
N LEU A 156 -23.37 5.08 20.46
CA LEU A 156 -22.69 4.57 21.67
C LEU A 156 -23.28 3.22 22.07
N HIS A 157 -22.39 2.33 22.50
CA HIS A 157 -22.75 1.02 23.02
C HIS A 157 -22.70 1.03 24.55
N LEU A 158 -23.69 0.39 25.15
CA LEU A 158 -23.82 0.28 26.60
C LEU A 158 -23.54 -1.17 26.99
N GLU A 159 -22.59 -1.37 27.89
CA GLU A 159 -22.20 -2.71 28.32
C GLU A 159 -22.88 -3.08 29.64
N ILE A 160 -23.34 -4.34 29.70
CA ILE A 160 -23.84 -5.00 30.90
C ILE A 160 -22.92 -6.20 31.18
N ALA A 161 -22.27 -6.20 32.35
CA ALA A 161 -21.53 -7.37 32.84
C ALA A 161 -22.50 -8.44 33.35
N TYR A 162 -22.35 -9.69 32.91
CA TYR A 162 -23.23 -10.78 33.35
C TYR A 162 -22.74 -11.54 34.60
N SER A 163 -21.46 -11.45 34.98
CA SER A 163 -20.93 -12.17 36.15
C SER A 163 -21.73 -11.92 37.45
N PRO A 164 -22.21 -10.68 37.74
CA PRO A 164 -23.07 -10.44 38.91
C PRO A 164 -24.39 -11.24 38.92
N LEU A 165 -24.88 -11.70 37.77
CA LEU A 165 -26.09 -12.52 37.69
C LEU A 165 -25.87 -13.93 38.24
N ILE A 166 -24.63 -14.41 38.25
CA ILE A 166 -24.26 -15.78 38.65
C ILE A 166 -23.39 -15.83 39.91
N ALA A 167 -23.05 -14.67 40.50
CA ALA A 167 -22.25 -14.57 41.73
C ALA A 167 -23.08 -14.96 42.98
N ASP A 168 -23.87 -14.04 43.53
CA ASP A 168 -24.73 -14.28 44.70
C ASP A 168 -26.16 -13.74 44.51
N ALA A 169 -27.06 -14.10 45.42
CA ALA A 169 -28.48 -13.76 45.31
C ALA A 169 -28.77 -12.26 45.50
N ALA A 170 -27.94 -11.52 46.24
CA ALA A 170 -28.09 -10.08 46.41
C ALA A 170 -27.66 -9.34 45.13
N SER A 171 -26.44 -9.60 44.63
CA SER A 171 -25.96 -9.00 43.38
C SER A 171 -26.82 -9.38 42.17
N ARG A 172 -27.30 -10.63 42.07
CA ARG A 172 -28.23 -11.03 41.00
C ARG A 172 -29.52 -10.22 41.03
N ARG A 173 -30.16 -10.06 42.20
CA ARG A 173 -31.41 -9.30 42.31
C ARG A 173 -31.21 -7.83 41.93
N GLN A 174 -30.10 -7.24 42.39
CA GLN A 174 -29.75 -5.86 42.09
C GLN A 174 -29.50 -5.66 40.59
N ALA A 175 -28.69 -6.54 39.99
CA ALA A 175 -28.37 -6.47 38.57
C ALA A 175 -29.61 -6.62 37.68
N ILE A 176 -30.51 -7.56 37.99
CA ILE A 176 -31.77 -7.72 37.27
C ILE A 176 -32.64 -6.46 37.39
N ALA A 177 -32.78 -5.89 38.58
CA ALA A 177 -33.64 -4.74 38.81
C ALA A 177 -33.20 -3.50 38.00
N GLU A 178 -31.90 -3.21 37.99
CA GLU A 178 -31.37 -2.01 37.33
C GLU A 178 -31.12 -2.21 35.83
N ALA A 179 -30.59 -3.37 35.41
CA ALA A 179 -30.29 -3.63 34.00
C ALA A 179 -31.55 -3.84 33.15
N LYS A 180 -32.66 -4.29 33.75
CA LYS A 180 -33.94 -4.43 33.05
C LYS A 180 -34.48 -3.07 32.59
N LEU A 181 -34.30 -2.01 33.38
CA LEU A 181 -34.68 -0.66 32.98
C LEU A 181 -33.91 -0.21 31.73
N LEU A 182 -32.62 -0.58 31.65
CA LEU A 182 -31.80 -0.31 30.49
C LEU A 182 -32.28 -1.09 29.26
N GLU A 183 -32.61 -2.37 29.42
CA GLU A 183 -33.19 -3.19 28.35
C GLU A 183 -34.50 -2.58 27.81
N GLU A 184 -35.46 -2.29 28.70
CA GLU A 184 -36.79 -1.81 28.32
C GLU A 184 -36.72 -0.50 27.51
N TRP A 185 -35.80 0.39 27.91
CA TRP A 185 -35.62 1.69 27.28
C TRP A 185 -34.79 1.65 25.99
N THR A 186 -33.82 0.73 25.90
CA THR A 186 -32.99 0.56 24.69
C THR A 186 -33.63 -0.42 23.69
N LYS A 187 -34.59 -1.24 24.12
CA LYS A 187 -35.14 -2.38 23.38
C LYS A 187 -34.05 -3.33 22.86
N GLY A 188 -32.98 -3.49 23.65
CA GLY A 188 -31.80 -4.27 23.29
C GLY A 188 -30.92 -3.69 22.18
N LYS A 189 -31.10 -2.42 21.78
CA LYS A 189 -30.25 -1.76 20.78
C LYS A 189 -28.92 -1.32 21.41
N ASN A 190 -27.83 -1.49 20.65
CA ASN A 190 -26.46 -1.12 21.02
C ASN A 190 -26.03 -1.63 22.41
N LEU A 191 -26.57 -2.77 22.86
CA LEU A 191 -26.09 -3.40 24.08
C LEU A 191 -24.94 -4.34 23.77
N ILE A 192 -23.97 -4.38 24.68
CA ILE A 192 -22.87 -5.35 24.71
C ILE A 192 -23.02 -6.15 25.99
N ILE A 193 -22.84 -7.47 25.91
CA ILE A 193 -22.78 -8.35 27.07
C ILE A 193 -21.37 -8.91 27.16
N SER A 194 -20.73 -8.73 28.30
CA SER A 194 -19.40 -9.24 28.61
C SER A 194 -19.39 -9.88 30.00
N SER A 195 -18.37 -10.68 30.28
CA SER A 195 -18.27 -11.34 31.58
C SER A 195 -17.95 -10.34 32.68
N ALA A 196 -16.94 -9.48 32.48
CA ALA A 196 -16.23 -8.80 33.55
C ALA A 196 -15.76 -9.81 34.63
N ALA A 197 -15.33 -11.00 34.19
CA ALA A 197 -14.93 -12.07 35.09
C ALA A 197 -13.59 -11.77 35.76
N HIS A 198 -13.52 -12.02 37.08
CA HIS A 198 -12.29 -12.07 37.86
C HIS A 198 -11.73 -13.49 37.96
N THR A 199 -12.57 -14.50 37.74
CA THR A 199 -12.20 -15.92 37.86
C THR A 199 -12.72 -16.75 36.69
N ALA A 200 -12.05 -17.87 36.38
CA ALA A 200 -12.48 -18.77 35.29
C ALA A 200 -13.85 -19.43 35.56
N SER A 201 -14.34 -19.43 36.81
CA SER A 201 -15.69 -19.89 37.18
C SER A 201 -16.80 -18.92 36.81
N GLU A 202 -16.48 -17.67 36.51
CA GLU A 202 -17.45 -16.63 36.16
C GLU A 202 -17.73 -16.56 34.66
N ILE A 203 -16.84 -17.07 33.81
CA ILE A 203 -17.09 -17.08 32.37
C ILE A 203 -18.06 -18.21 31.97
N ARG A 204 -18.99 -17.92 31.06
CA ARG A 204 -20.02 -18.85 30.53
C ARG A 204 -19.89 -19.00 29.03
N GLY A 205 -20.35 -20.12 28.48
CA GLY A 205 -20.35 -20.30 27.02
C GLY A 205 -21.22 -19.25 26.32
N PRO A 206 -20.96 -18.89 25.05
CA PRO A 206 -21.71 -17.83 24.37
C PRO A 206 -23.23 -18.06 24.39
N TYR A 207 -23.69 -19.31 24.22
CA TYR A 207 -25.11 -19.63 24.25
C TYR A 207 -25.70 -19.58 25.68
N ASP A 208 -24.91 -19.89 26.71
CA ASP A 208 -25.33 -19.74 28.10
C ASP A 208 -25.45 -18.27 28.47
N ALA A 209 -24.49 -17.43 28.06
CA ALA A 209 -24.56 -15.99 28.22
C ALA A 209 -25.77 -15.40 27.48
N ILE A 210 -26.05 -15.85 26.24
CA ILE A 210 -27.26 -15.49 25.49
C ILE A 210 -28.52 -15.85 26.28
N ASN A 211 -28.58 -17.06 26.85
CA ASN A 211 -29.73 -17.52 27.65
C ASN A 211 -29.88 -16.68 28.92
N LEU A 212 -28.81 -16.43 29.68
CA LEU A 212 -28.83 -15.59 30.88
C LEU A 212 -29.37 -14.19 30.55
N SER A 213 -28.85 -13.56 29.49
CA SER A 213 -29.31 -12.26 29.01
C SER A 213 -30.77 -12.29 28.57
N SER A 214 -31.22 -13.37 27.94
CA SER A 214 -32.59 -13.45 27.42
C SER A 214 -33.62 -13.68 28.54
N TYR A 215 -33.34 -14.62 29.45
CA TYR A 215 -34.28 -15.01 30.52
C TYR A 215 -34.25 -14.08 31.73
N LEU A 216 -33.08 -13.56 32.12
CA LEU A 216 -32.95 -12.73 33.32
C LEU A 216 -33.06 -11.23 33.02
N LEU A 217 -32.60 -10.77 31.85
CA LEU A 217 -32.60 -9.36 31.49
C LEU A 217 -33.73 -8.99 30.51
N GLY A 218 -34.44 -9.97 29.95
CA GLY A 218 -35.58 -9.73 29.05
C GLY A 218 -35.21 -9.51 27.57
N LEU A 219 -33.94 -9.70 27.20
CA LEU A 219 -33.51 -9.55 25.81
C LEU A 219 -34.12 -10.63 24.91
N SER A 220 -34.50 -10.28 23.69
CA SER A 220 -34.82 -11.32 22.71
C SER A 220 -33.56 -12.11 22.36
N THR A 221 -33.69 -13.40 22.06
CA THR A 221 -32.55 -14.27 21.70
C THR A 221 -31.70 -13.67 20.58
N GLN A 222 -32.32 -13.00 19.60
CA GLN A 222 -31.60 -12.33 18.52
C GLN A 222 -30.79 -11.13 19.01
N ARG A 223 -31.33 -10.34 19.95
CA ARG A 223 -30.63 -9.19 20.55
C ARG A 223 -29.52 -9.63 21.49
N ALA A 224 -29.78 -10.63 22.33
CA ALA A 224 -28.75 -11.23 23.18
C ALA A 224 -27.60 -11.82 22.34
N LYS A 225 -27.92 -12.54 21.25
CA LYS A 225 -26.91 -13.01 20.30
C LYS A 225 -26.13 -11.85 19.67
N ALA A 226 -26.81 -10.77 19.28
CA ALA A 226 -26.15 -9.61 18.69
C ALA A 226 -25.19 -8.93 19.67
N ALA A 227 -25.57 -8.84 20.95
CA ALA A 227 -24.78 -8.22 22.02
C ALA A 227 -23.49 -8.98 22.38
N LEU A 228 -23.37 -10.25 21.99
CA LEU A 228 -22.16 -11.09 22.13
C LEU A 228 -21.44 -11.33 20.80
N SER A 229 -21.96 -10.79 19.67
CA SER A 229 -21.42 -11.04 18.34
C SER A 229 -21.32 -9.76 17.51
N VAL A 230 -22.35 -9.42 16.73
CA VAL A 230 -22.28 -8.33 15.75
C VAL A 230 -22.05 -6.96 16.38
N ASN A 231 -22.59 -6.70 17.57
CA ASN A 231 -22.35 -5.44 18.28
C ASN A 231 -20.90 -5.35 18.78
N CYS A 232 -20.30 -6.49 19.13
CA CYS A 232 -18.88 -6.58 19.47
C CYS A 232 -17.95 -6.49 18.24
N ARG A 233 -18.49 -6.67 17.02
CA ARG A 233 -17.76 -6.54 15.75
C ARG A 233 -17.85 -5.17 15.12
N ALA A 234 -18.96 -4.47 15.34
CA ALA A 234 -19.31 -3.22 14.64
C ALA A 234 -18.31 -2.09 14.89
N ARG A 235 -17.23 -2.37 15.63
CA ARG A 235 -16.34 -1.38 16.16
C ARG A 235 -14.99 -2.08 16.44
N ARG A 236 -14.07 -1.93 15.49
CA ARG A 236 -12.68 -1.60 15.86
C ARG A 236 -12.77 -0.27 16.57
N LEU A 237 -12.36 -0.27 17.81
CA LEU A 237 -12.53 0.79 18.76
C LEU A 237 -11.19 1.52 18.79
N SER A 238 -11.05 2.45 17.84
CA SER A 238 -9.82 3.15 17.50
C SER A 238 -8.64 2.28 17.03
N THR A 239 -8.77 1.60 15.89
CA THR A 239 -7.70 1.86 14.91
C THR A 239 -8.08 3.19 14.31
N SER A 240 -7.30 4.25 14.58
CA SER A 240 -7.32 5.42 13.70
C SER A 240 -7.40 4.87 12.28
N THR A 241 -8.46 5.17 11.54
CA THR A 241 -8.38 5.09 10.08
C THR A 241 -7.30 6.10 9.75
N SER A 242 -6.07 5.62 9.71
CA SER A 242 -4.92 6.43 9.35
C SER A 242 -5.24 6.84 7.93
N THR A 243 -5.47 8.13 7.74
CA THR A 243 -5.66 8.67 6.40
C THR A 243 -4.30 9.14 5.93
N SER A 244 -4.06 9.04 4.62
CA SER A 244 -2.93 9.75 4.02
C SER A 244 -3.13 11.25 4.22
N PRO A 245 -2.08 12.07 4.14
CA PRO A 245 -2.24 13.47 3.84
C PRO A 245 -3.04 13.66 2.53
N PRO A 246 -3.74 14.80 2.35
CA PRO A 246 -4.24 15.21 1.03
C PRO A 246 -3.11 15.19 0.01
N ALA A 247 -3.43 14.86 -1.24
CA ALA A 247 -2.44 14.66 -2.28
C ALA A 247 -2.66 15.59 -3.47
N THR A 248 -1.66 16.36 -3.86
CA THR A 248 -1.65 17.00 -5.18
C THR A 248 -1.29 15.96 -6.26
N ALA A 249 -2.06 15.90 -7.36
CA ALA A 249 -1.92 14.94 -8.44
C ALA A 249 -2.09 15.58 -9.83
N VAL A 250 -1.53 14.95 -10.87
CA VAL A 250 -1.81 15.30 -12.27
C VAL A 250 -2.93 14.42 -12.80
N LEU A 251 -4.07 15.04 -13.12
CA LEU A 251 -5.29 14.39 -13.56
C LEU A 251 -5.63 14.69 -15.02
N TYR A 252 -6.41 13.81 -15.63
CA TYR A 252 -7.08 14.08 -16.91
C TYR A 252 -8.44 13.37 -16.96
N ASP A 253 -9.43 14.04 -17.55
CA ASP A 253 -10.82 13.59 -17.60
C ASP A 253 -11.19 12.97 -18.96
N GLN A 254 -10.38 13.24 -19.98
CA GLN A 254 -10.55 12.75 -21.35
C GLN A 254 -9.19 12.59 -22.04
N HIS A 255 -9.14 11.74 -23.07
CA HIS A 255 -7.95 11.62 -23.91
C HIS A 255 -7.73 12.87 -24.78
N GLY A 256 -6.47 13.19 -25.05
CA GLY A 256 -6.13 14.30 -25.94
C GLY A 256 -4.66 14.72 -25.83
N PRO A 257 -4.28 15.85 -26.45
CA PRO A 257 -2.93 16.40 -26.34
C PRO A 257 -2.56 16.61 -24.86
N PRO A 258 -1.43 16.07 -24.36
CA PRO A 258 -1.10 16.09 -22.94
C PRO A 258 -1.10 17.49 -22.32
N ASP A 259 -0.61 18.50 -23.04
CA ASP A 259 -0.57 19.90 -22.61
C ASP A 259 -1.94 20.59 -22.58
N LYS A 260 -2.99 19.93 -23.09
CA LYS A 260 -4.37 20.44 -23.08
C LYS A 260 -5.26 19.74 -22.08
N VAL A 261 -5.01 18.47 -21.80
CA VAL A 261 -5.91 17.64 -20.96
C VAL A 261 -5.38 17.37 -19.56
N LEU A 262 -4.06 17.51 -19.33
CA LEU A 262 -3.47 17.31 -18.02
C LEU A 262 -3.60 18.57 -17.17
N ARG A 263 -4.08 18.39 -15.94
CA ARG A 263 -4.21 19.46 -14.94
C ARG A 263 -3.70 18.98 -13.59
N VAL A 264 -3.06 19.88 -12.85
CA VAL A 264 -2.70 19.65 -11.45
C VAL A 264 -3.94 19.92 -10.59
N ALA A 265 -4.26 19.03 -9.66
CA ALA A 265 -5.39 19.17 -8.75
C ALA A 265 -5.13 18.51 -7.40
N GLU A 266 -5.81 18.99 -6.36
CA GLU A 266 -5.82 18.38 -5.04
C GLU A 266 -6.78 17.18 -5.01
N LEU A 267 -6.33 16.10 -4.38
CA LEU A 267 -7.09 14.92 -4.03
C LEU A 267 -7.29 14.89 -2.52
N PRO A 268 -8.48 14.49 -2.04
CA PRO A 268 -8.71 14.31 -0.61
C PRO A 268 -7.79 13.24 -0.04
N ALA A 269 -7.58 13.30 1.27
CA ALA A 269 -6.92 12.25 2.03
C ALA A 269 -7.55 10.87 1.74
N ALA A 270 -6.73 9.87 1.44
CA ALA A 270 -7.16 8.50 1.19
C ALA A 270 -7.11 7.68 2.48
N GLU A 271 -8.07 6.77 2.68
CA GLU A 271 -8.03 5.83 3.80
C GLU A 271 -6.89 4.82 3.61
N ILE A 272 -6.10 4.58 4.67
CA ILE A 272 -5.09 3.52 4.70
C ILE A 272 -5.75 2.29 5.33
N GLY A 273 -6.10 1.32 4.49
CA GLY A 273 -6.62 0.04 4.94
C GLY A 273 -5.60 -0.76 5.74
N GLU A 274 -6.05 -1.81 6.43
CA GLU A 274 -5.21 -2.57 7.37
C GLU A 274 -3.95 -3.17 6.74
N ARG A 275 -4.01 -3.49 5.44
CA ARG A 275 -2.89 -4.08 4.68
C ARG A 275 -2.28 -3.11 3.68
N ASP A 276 -2.69 -1.85 3.73
CA ASP A 276 -2.22 -0.84 2.80
C ASP A 276 -0.98 -0.15 3.35
N VAL A 277 -0.25 0.47 2.43
CA VAL A 277 0.93 1.28 2.72
C VAL A 277 0.70 2.62 2.03
N CYS A 278 0.81 3.69 2.81
CA CYS A 278 0.85 5.04 2.30
C CYS A 278 2.30 5.40 1.97
N VAL A 279 2.54 5.78 0.73
CA VAL A 279 3.84 6.15 0.20
C VAL A 279 3.81 7.63 -0.20
N ARG A 280 4.79 8.40 0.29
CA ARG A 280 5.06 9.76 -0.16
C ARG A 280 6.00 9.70 -1.36
N MET A 281 5.57 10.17 -2.52
CA MET A 281 6.41 10.14 -3.72
C MET A 281 7.64 11.04 -3.53
N LEU A 282 8.77 10.63 -4.12
CA LEU A 282 10.03 11.38 -4.12
C LEU A 282 10.37 11.85 -5.54
N ALA A 283 10.21 10.95 -6.52
CA ALA A 283 10.45 11.28 -7.92
C ALA A 283 9.64 10.39 -8.88
N ALA A 284 9.21 10.95 -10.02
CA ALA A 284 8.53 10.21 -11.08
C ALA A 284 8.88 10.77 -12.48
N PRO A 285 9.30 9.93 -13.44
CA PRO A 285 9.64 10.38 -14.79
C PRO A 285 8.43 10.69 -15.66
N ILE A 286 8.66 11.51 -16.70
CA ILE A 286 7.73 11.66 -17.82
C ILE A 286 8.18 10.78 -18.99
N ASN A 287 7.61 9.58 -19.16
CA ASN A 287 7.92 8.69 -20.29
C ASN A 287 7.03 8.95 -21.52
N PRO A 288 7.53 8.68 -22.75
CA PRO A 288 6.69 8.69 -23.95
C PRO A 288 5.45 7.79 -23.82
N SER A 289 5.56 6.65 -23.12
CA SER A 289 4.41 5.78 -22.83
C SER A 289 3.34 6.44 -21.98
N ASP A 290 3.72 7.32 -21.04
CA ASP A 290 2.78 8.03 -20.18
C ASP A 290 1.98 9.03 -21.02
N LEU A 291 2.67 9.77 -21.89
CA LEU A 291 2.05 10.70 -22.84
C LEU A 291 1.13 9.95 -23.83
N ASN A 292 1.56 8.81 -24.37
CA ASN A 292 0.73 7.99 -25.26
C ASN A 292 -0.56 7.47 -24.58
N ARG A 293 -0.53 7.21 -23.26
CA ARG A 293 -1.73 6.83 -22.49
C ARG A 293 -2.70 8.00 -22.36
N VAL A 294 -2.18 9.20 -22.11
CA VAL A 294 -2.96 10.44 -22.05
C VAL A 294 -3.57 10.75 -23.42
N GLU A 295 -2.80 10.62 -24.50
CA GLU A 295 -3.28 10.76 -25.89
C GLU A 295 -4.34 9.70 -26.28
N GLY A 296 -4.45 8.60 -25.54
CA GLY A 296 -5.41 7.53 -25.78
C GLY A 296 -4.98 6.50 -26.82
N VAL A 297 -3.72 6.56 -27.27
CA VAL A 297 -3.15 5.67 -28.31
C VAL A 297 -2.38 4.47 -27.73
N TYR A 298 -2.20 4.41 -26.41
CA TYR A 298 -1.60 3.26 -25.73
C TYR A 298 -2.66 2.19 -25.40
N PRO A 299 -2.37 0.88 -25.49
CA PRO A 299 -3.37 -0.17 -25.27
C PRO A 299 -3.94 -0.24 -23.86
N VAL A 300 -3.10 -0.01 -22.83
CA VAL A 300 -3.53 -0.04 -21.43
C VAL A 300 -3.79 1.39 -20.95
N ARG A 301 -5.03 1.67 -20.58
CA ARG A 301 -5.50 3.02 -20.21
C ARG A 301 -6.26 2.95 -18.88
N PRO A 302 -6.04 3.90 -17.95
CA PRO A 302 -6.86 4.02 -16.75
C PRO A 302 -8.31 4.38 -17.13
N PRO A 303 -9.28 4.06 -16.26
CA PRO A 303 -10.66 4.53 -16.42
C PRO A 303 -10.72 6.06 -16.32
N LEU A 304 -11.63 6.66 -17.09
CA LEU A 304 -11.90 8.10 -17.10
C LEU A 304 -13.34 8.36 -16.62
N PRO A 305 -13.64 9.53 -16.02
CA PRO A 305 -12.77 10.69 -15.79
C PRO A 305 -11.85 10.58 -14.55
N ALA A 306 -11.11 11.65 -14.24
CA ALA A 306 -10.22 11.79 -13.08
C ALA A 306 -9.08 10.74 -12.99
N ALA A 307 -8.51 10.33 -14.13
CA ALA A 307 -7.36 9.43 -14.12
C ALA A 307 -6.08 10.18 -13.68
N VAL A 308 -5.31 9.58 -12.77
CA VAL A 308 -3.96 10.06 -12.40
C VAL A 308 -2.95 9.59 -13.44
N ALA A 309 -2.14 10.51 -13.94
CA ALA A 309 -1.08 10.22 -14.92
C ALA A 309 0.19 9.62 -14.28
N GLY A 310 1.09 9.10 -15.11
CA GLY A 310 2.33 8.45 -14.67
C GLY A 310 2.19 6.93 -14.48
N TYR A 311 3.33 6.25 -14.52
CA TYR A 311 3.41 4.77 -14.45
C TYR A 311 4.58 4.25 -13.63
N GLU A 312 5.64 5.03 -13.49
CA GLU A 312 6.86 4.69 -12.77
C GLU A 312 7.18 5.81 -11.78
N GLY A 313 7.83 5.46 -10.67
CA GLY A 313 8.35 6.43 -9.70
C GLY A 313 8.91 5.73 -8.48
N VAL A 314 9.59 6.50 -7.65
CA VAL A 314 10.06 6.08 -6.33
C VAL A 314 9.38 6.94 -5.27
N GLY A 315 9.01 6.30 -4.18
CA GLY A 315 8.49 6.96 -2.99
C GLY A 315 9.16 6.45 -1.73
N GLN A 316 8.83 7.11 -0.64
CA GLN A 316 9.21 6.75 0.71
C GLN A 316 7.96 6.30 1.47
N VAL A 317 8.03 5.18 2.17
CA VAL A 317 6.96 4.73 3.06
C VAL A 317 6.69 5.81 4.10
N HIS A 318 5.46 6.32 4.12
CA HIS A 318 4.99 7.34 5.05
C HIS A 318 4.29 6.72 6.25
N ALA A 319 3.35 5.81 5.99
CA ALA A 319 2.56 5.13 7.02
C ALA A 319 2.15 3.72 6.58
N LEU A 320 1.93 2.84 7.54
CA LEU A 320 1.54 1.45 7.34
C LEU A 320 0.15 1.20 7.92
N GLY A 321 -0.64 0.36 7.24
CA GLY A 321 -1.80 -0.26 7.82
C GLY A 321 -1.42 -1.21 8.97
N ALA A 322 -2.32 -1.34 9.95
CA ALA A 322 -2.05 -2.06 11.19
C ALA A 322 -1.68 -3.55 11.03
N ALA A 323 -2.03 -4.17 9.89
CA ALA A 323 -1.75 -5.57 9.57
C ALA A 323 -0.54 -5.75 8.62
N VAL A 324 0.20 -4.69 8.31
CA VAL A 324 1.44 -4.77 7.53
C VAL A 324 2.61 -5.13 8.47
N ASP A 325 3.39 -6.15 8.11
CA ASP A 325 4.57 -6.56 8.87
C ASP A 325 5.69 -5.51 8.74
N SER A 326 5.98 -4.81 9.84
CA SER A 326 6.99 -3.74 9.88
C SER A 326 8.41 -4.23 9.57
N ARG A 327 8.67 -5.53 9.63
CA ARG A 327 9.97 -6.13 9.26
C ARG A 327 10.19 -6.16 7.75
N LEU A 328 9.09 -6.18 6.97
CA LEU A 328 9.14 -6.20 5.51
C LEU A 328 9.20 -4.78 4.93
N LEU A 329 8.40 -3.87 5.49
CA LEU A 329 8.35 -2.46 5.11
C LEU A 329 8.22 -1.62 6.37
N SER A 330 9.01 -0.55 6.48
CA SER A 330 8.96 0.40 7.59
C SER A 330 8.86 1.84 7.08
N PRO A 331 8.24 2.78 7.84
CA PRO A 331 8.30 4.19 7.52
C PRO A 331 9.74 4.65 7.32
N GLY A 332 9.99 5.38 6.22
CA GLY A 332 11.33 5.79 5.80
C GLY A 332 11.93 4.93 4.68
N ASP A 333 11.49 3.68 4.50
CA ASP A 333 11.96 2.80 3.42
C ASP A 333 11.65 3.39 2.05
N TRP A 334 12.58 3.26 1.10
CA TRP A 334 12.33 3.60 -0.29
C TRP A 334 11.68 2.43 -1.00
N VAL A 335 10.63 2.74 -1.78
CA VAL A 335 9.82 1.75 -2.47
C VAL A 335 9.48 2.21 -3.89
N ILE A 336 9.32 1.22 -4.77
CA ILE A 336 8.78 1.40 -6.12
C ILE A 336 7.53 0.52 -6.29
N PRO A 337 6.58 0.89 -7.16
CA PRO A 337 5.48 0.00 -7.53
C PRO A 337 6.01 -1.22 -8.29
N SER A 338 5.69 -2.44 -7.83
CA SER A 338 6.11 -3.69 -8.46
C SER A 338 5.04 -4.79 -8.31
N PRO A 339 4.30 -5.13 -9.38
CA PRO A 339 4.45 -4.62 -10.75
C PRO A 339 4.10 -3.12 -10.86
N PRO A 340 4.61 -2.40 -11.88
CA PRO A 340 4.33 -0.97 -12.03
C PRO A 340 2.83 -0.67 -12.12
N SER A 341 2.40 0.33 -11.34
CA SER A 341 1.01 0.75 -11.22
C SER A 341 0.77 2.11 -11.89
N LEU A 342 -0.45 2.34 -12.38
CA LEU A 342 -0.85 3.64 -12.90
C LEU A 342 -0.92 4.69 -11.78
N GLY A 343 -0.69 5.95 -12.14
CA GLY A 343 -0.93 7.09 -11.27
C GLY A 343 0.24 7.48 -10.37
N THR A 344 1.48 7.53 -10.89
CA THR A 344 2.65 7.91 -10.08
C THR A 344 2.89 9.43 -10.03
N TRP A 345 2.18 10.23 -10.83
CA TRP A 345 2.31 11.70 -10.81
C TRP A 345 1.39 12.31 -9.75
N GLN A 346 1.63 11.95 -8.49
CA GLN A 346 0.93 12.47 -7.31
C GLN A 346 1.83 12.43 -6.09
N THR A 347 1.55 13.25 -5.09
CA THR A 347 2.39 13.41 -3.89
C THR A 347 2.29 12.24 -2.91
N TYR A 348 1.13 11.59 -2.80
CA TYR A 348 0.91 10.42 -1.95
C TYR A 348 0.14 9.32 -2.70
N ILE A 349 0.49 8.07 -2.43
CA ILE A 349 -0.16 6.89 -3.00
C ILE A 349 -0.46 5.91 -1.88
N VAL A 350 -1.70 5.42 -1.81
CA VAL A 350 -2.09 4.34 -0.90
C VAL A 350 -2.42 3.10 -1.72
N ASN A 351 -1.67 2.03 -1.50
CA ASN A 351 -1.87 0.73 -2.16
C ASN A 351 -1.54 -0.40 -1.19
N PRO A 352 -2.02 -1.64 -1.43
CA PRO A 352 -1.66 -2.81 -0.62
C PRO A 352 -0.14 -3.00 -0.50
N ALA A 353 0.32 -3.49 0.66
CA ALA A 353 1.74 -3.75 0.92
C ALA A 353 2.41 -4.61 -0.17
N THR A 354 1.66 -5.53 -0.78
CA THR A 354 2.14 -6.42 -1.85
C THR A 354 2.47 -5.70 -3.17
N ALA A 355 2.00 -4.46 -3.35
CA ALA A 355 2.25 -3.64 -4.54
C ALA A 355 3.60 -2.92 -4.50
N TRP A 356 4.32 -3.00 -3.38
CA TRP A 356 5.56 -2.26 -3.15
C TRP A 356 6.76 -3.19 -3.12
N HIS A 357 7.80 -2.83 -3.85
CA HIS A 357 9.12 -3.44 -3.73
C HIS A 357 10.05 -2.48 -2.99
N ARG A 358 10.63 -2.94 -1.89
CA ARG A 358 11.64 -2.18 -1.14
C ARG A 358 12.93 -2.16 -1.93
N VAL A 359 13.48 -0.97 -2.12
CA VAL A 359 14.70 -0.72 -2.89
C VAL A 359 15.71 0.02 -2.05
N ARG A 360 16.96 0.00 -2.50
CA ARG A 360 18.06 0.71 -1.85
C ARG A 360 17.85 2.24 -1.91
N SER A 361 18.29 2.94 -0.87
CA SER A 361 18.15 4.39 -0.70
C SER A 361 19.48 5.16 -0.78
N ASP A 362 20.57 4.47 -1.14
CA ASP A 362 21.94 4.98 -1.24
C ASP A 362 22.37 5.26 -2.70
N VAL A 363 21.39 5.49 -3.57
CA VAL A 363 21.57 5.97 -4.94
C VAL A 363 20.67 7.18 -5.19
N PRO A 364 20.98 8.07 -6.16
CA PRO A 364 20.14 9.24 -6.39
C PRO A 364 18.70 8.84 -6.78
N PRO A 365 17.66 9.50 -6.22
CA PRO A 365 16.27 9.07 -6.36
C PRO A 365 15.79 9.03 -7.82
N GLN A 366 16.32 9.89 -8.70
CA GLN A 366 15.98 9.87 -10.12
C GLN A 366 16.36 8.56 -10.84
N TYR A 367 17.40 7.86 -10.38
CA TYR A 367 17.74 6.55 -10.93
C TYR A 367 16.74 5.49 -10.48
N VAL A 368 16.40 5.49 -9.18
CA VAL A 368 15.36 4.59 -8.65
C VAL A 368 14.01 4.84 -9.32
N ALA A 369 13.69 6.09 -9.59
CA ALA A 369 12.46 6.50 -10.27
C ALA A 369 12.44 6.10 -11.76
N THR A 370 13.54 5.65 -12.37
CA THR A 370 13.59 5.38 -13.82
C THR A 370 14.04 3.97 -14.19
N VAL A 371 14.36 3.13 -13.20
CA VAL A 371 15.00 1.82 -13.38
C VAL A 371 14.04 0.73 -13.89
N THR A 372 12.77 0.80 -13.51
CA THR A 372 11.76 -0.24 -13.78
C THR A 372 11.29 -0.26 -15.22
N VAL A 373 11.42 0.86 -15.96
CA VAL A 373 11.00 0.93 -17.37
C VAL A 373 12.20 0.87 -18.32
N ASN A 374 13.07 1.89 -18.33
CA ASN A 374 14.04 2.03 -19.42
C ASN A 374 15.25 1.07 -19.28
N PRO A 375 15.95 1.02 -18.12
CA PRO A 375 17.02 0.06 -17.91
C PRO A 375 16.55 -1.39 -17.96
N LEU A 376 15.40 -1.71 -17.35
CA LEU A 376 14.83 -3.07 -17.41
C LEU A 376 14.48 -3.49 -18.84
N THR A 377 13.93 -2.58 -19.66
CA THR A 377 13.70 -2.84 -21.09
C THR A 377 15.00 -3.15 -21.83
N ALA A 378 16.06 -2.37 -21.59
CA ALA A 378 17.36 -2.60 -22.19
C ALA A 378 17.93 -3.99 -21.82
N LEU A 379 17.89 -4.34 -20.53
CA LEU A 379 18.38 -5.62 -20.02
C LEU A 379 17.62 -6.80 -20.64
N ARG A 380 16.28 -6.77 -20.64
CA ARG A 380 15.45 -7.85 -21.21
C ARG A 380 15.70 -8.03 -22.70
N MET A 381 15.82 -6.94 -23.47
CA MET A 381 16.10 -7.06 -24.90
C MET A 381 17.45 -7.71 -25.19
N LEU A 382 18.46 -7.49 -24.34
CA LEU A 382 19.77 -8.11 -24.46
C LEU A 382 19.75 -9.60 -24.11
N CYS A 383 18.97 -10.01 -23.12
CA CYS A 383 19.01 -11.38 -22.58
C CYS A 383 17.99 -12.36 -23.20
N ASP A 384 16.87 -11.87 -23.76
CA ASP A 384 15.72 -12.74 -24.02
C ASP A 384 15.59 -13.29 -25.44
N PHE A 385 16.18 -12.60 -26.42
CA PHE A 385 15.85 -12.81 -27.82
C PHE A 385 16.91 -13.59 -28.58
N VAL A 386 18.18 -13.29 -28.29
CA VAL A 386 19.33 -13.92 -28.94
C VAL A 386 20.35 -14.19 -27.84
N ASN A 387 20.90 -15.40 -27.79
CA ASN A 387 22.01 -15.71 -26.91
C ASN A 387 23.29 -15.09 -27.49
N LEU A 388 23.72 -13.95 -26.93
CA LEU A 388 24.90 -13.21 -27.36
C LEU A 388 26.10 -13.60 -26.48
N ALA A 389 27.20 -14.00 -27.11
CA ALA A 389 28.46 -14.28 -26.43
C ALA A 389 29.35 -13.02 -26.42
N PRO A 390 30.28 -12.87 -25.44
CA PRO A 390 31.28 -11.82 -25.48
C PRO A 390 32.00 -11.79 -26.85
N GLY A 391 32.13 -10.60 -27.44
CA GLY A 391 32.64 -10.38 -28.78
C GLY A 391 31.55 -10.32 -29.88
N ASP A 392 30.31 -10.71 -29.60
CA ASP A 392 29.20 -10.52 -30.54
C ASP A 392 28.81 -9.04 -30.65
N THR A 393 28.22 -8.67 -31.80
CA THR A 393 27.76 -7.31 -32.08
C THR A 393 26.23 -7.22 -32.03
N LEU A 394 25.72 -6.09 -31.55
CA LEU A 394 24.33 -5.67 -31.75
C LEU A 394 24.26 -4.31 -32.46
N VAL A 395 23.14 -4.04 -33.12
CA VAL A 395 22.84 -2.74 -33.74
C VAL A 395 21.56 -2.15 -33.16
N GLN A 396 21.52 -0.85 -32.92
CA GLN A 396 20.32 -0.18 -32.45
C GLN A 396 20.09 1.18 -33.11
N ASN A 397 18.82 1.58 -33.25
CA ASN A 397 18.44 2.96 -33.55
C ASN A 397 17.88 3.69 -32.32
N GLY A 398 17.79 5.02 -32.39
CA GLY A 398 17.36 5.83 -31.25
C GLY A 398 18.36 5.79 -30.09
N ALA A 399 19.66 5.67 -30.39
CA ALA A 399 20.70 5.42 -29.39
C ALA A 399 20.89 6.55 -28.36
N THR A 400 20.41 7.77 -28.64
CA THR A 400 20.41 8.87 -27.65
C THR A 400 19.32 8.74 -26.58
N SER A 401 18.36 7.83 -26.74
CA SER A 401 17.31 7.58 -25.73
C SER A 401 17.91 6.94 -24.47
N ILE A 402 17.20 7.02 -23.33
CA ILE A 402 17.65 6.37 -22.09
C ILE A 402 17.80 4.86 -22.29
N VAL A 403 16.85 4.20 -22.97
CA VAL A 403 16.98 2.78 -23.32
C VAL A 403 18.26 2.53 -24.12
N GLY A 404 18.53 3.35 -25.15
CA GLY A 404 19.72 3.18 -25.99
C GLY A 404 21.03 3.39 -25.24
N GLN A 405 21.07 4.38 -24.34
CA GLN A 405 22.21 4.62 -23.45
C GLN A 405 22.43 3.45 -22.46
N CYS A 406 21.34 2.85 -21.97
CA CYS A 406 21.43 1.65 -21.11
C CYS A 406 21.92 0.44 -21.90
N VAL A 407 21.43 0.23 -23.13
CA VAL A 407 21.89 -0.85 -24.02
C VAL A 407 23.41 -0.76 -24.22
N ILE A 408 23.95 0.43 -24.50
CA ILE A 408 25.41 0.63 -24.70
C ILE A 408 26.20 0.16 -23.48
N GLN A 409 25.80 0.61 -22.29
CA GLN A 409 26.54 0.31 -21.06
C GLN A 409 26.41 -1.16 -20.66
N LEU A 410 25.20 -1.71 -20.75
CA LEU A 410 24.96 -3.12 -20.46
C LEU A 410 25.68 -4.03 -21.47
N ALA A 411 25.68 -3.69 -22.76
CA ALA A 411 26.43 -4.41 -23.77
C ALA A 411 27.93 -4.43 -23.47
N LYS A 412 28.51 -3.28 -23.10
CA LYS A 412 29.91 -3.19 -22.67
C LYS A 412 30.21 -4.08 -21.47
N LEU A 413 29.32 -4.13 -20.47
CA LEU A 413 29.48 -5.01 -19.29
C LEU A 413 29.45 -6.50 -19.67
N HIS A 414 28.73 -6.87 -20.73
CA HIS A 414 28.66 -8.24 -21.24
C HIS A 414 29.75 -8.53 -22.29
N GLY A 415 30.67 -7.60 -22.54
CA GLY A 415 31.72 -7.74 -23.56
C GLY A 415 31.20 -7.74 -24.99
N LEU A 416 30.05 -7.13 -25.25
CA LEU A 416 29.44 -7.03 -26.57
C LEU A 416 29.84 -5.73 -27.28
N HIS A 417 29.86 -5.78 -28.61
CA HIS A 417 30.05 -4.60 -29.46
C HIS A 417 28.72 -3.97 -29.87
N THR A 418 28.72 -2.66 -30.10
CA THR A 418 27.51 -1.89 -30.39
C THR A 418 27.66 -0.96 -31.59
N ILE A 419 26.67 -1.04 -32.49
CA ILE A 419 26.47 -0.09 -33.59
C ILE A 419 25.24 0.77 -33.25
N ASN A 420 25.45 2.07 -33.16
CA ASN A 420 24.49 2.99 -32.57
C ASN A 420 24.06 4.04 -33.58
N ILE A 421 22.79 4.03 -33.96
CA ILE A 421 22.25 4.93 -34.97
C ILE A 421 21.52 6.09 -34.27
N ILE A 422 21.90 7.30 -34.62
CA ILE A 422 21.31 8.55 -34.11
C ILE A 422 20.71 9.37 -35.26
N ARG A 423 19.73 10.22 -34.94
CA ARG A 423 19.16 11.15 -35.92
C ARG A 423 20.15 12.28 -36.24
N ASP A 424 20.10 12.75 -37.47
CA ASP A 424 20.78 13.98 -37.88
C ASP A 424 20.16 15.21 -37.19
N ARG A 425 21.01 15.97 -36.48
CA ARG A 425 20.64 17.23 -35.82
C ARG A 425 21.86 18.11 -35.51
N PRO A 426 21.68 19.42 -35.27
CA PRO A 426 22.70 20.23 -34.60
C PRO A 426 23.16 19.55 -33.30
N GLY A 427 24.47 19.50 -33.05
CA GLY A 427 25.05 18.79 -31.90
C GLY A 427 25.19 17.27 -32.07
N SER A 428 25.02 16.71 -33.28
CA SER A 428 25.22 15.27 -33.51
C SER A 428 26.61 14.78 -33.13
N GLN A 429 27.66 15.60 -33.32
CA GLN A 429 29.02 15.23 -32.93
C GLN A 429 29.16 15.12 -31.40
N GLU A 430 28.66 16.10 -30.65
CA GLU A 430 28.62 16.03 -29.18
C GLU A 430 27.83 14.81 -28.69
N ALA A 431 26.69 14.50 -29.33
CA ALA A 431 25.91 13.30 -29.02
C ALA A 431 26.71 12.01 -29.27
N LYS A 432 27.49 11.93 -30.37
CA LYS A 432 28.38 10.79 -30.63
C LYS A 432 29.43 10.66 -29.55
N ASP A 433 30.08 11.74 -29.16
CA ASP A 433 31.14 11.74 -28.16
C ASP A 433 30.60 11.30 -26.79
N LYS A 434 29.43 11.80 -26.40
CA LYS A 434 28.71 11.34 -25.19
C LYS A 434 28.41 9.84 -25.23
N LEU A 435 27.88 9.31 -26.34
CA LEU A 435 27.60 7.87 -26.47
C LEU A 435 28.88 7.02 -26.42
N LYS A 436 29.98 7.49 -27.02
CA LYS A 436 31.28 6.81 -26.94
C LYS A 436 31.82 6.78 -25.51
N GLN A 437 31.65 7.86 -24.74
CA GLN A 437 32.01 7.89 -23.32
C GLN A 437 31.22 6.87 -22.48
N LEU A 438 29.99 6.55 -22.89
CA LEU A 438 29.19 5.48 -22.28
C LEU A 438 29.63 4.07 -22.70
N GLY A 439 30.44 3.94 -23.75
CA GLY A 439 30.96 2.65 -24.23
C GLY A 439 30.57 2.27 -25.65
N ALA A 440 29.98 3.16 -26.44
CA ALA A 440 29.60 2.84 -27.81
C ALA A 440 30.83 2.64 -28.72
N ASP A 441 30.88 1.53 -29.46
CA ASP A 441 31.98 1.25 -30.40
C ASP A 441 31.84 2.09 -31.69
N HIS A 442 30.66 2.02 -32.31
CA HIS A 442 30.35 2.77 -33.52
C HIS A 442 29.07 3.59 -33.34
N VAL A 443 29.14 4.86 -33.76
CA VAL A 443 27.99 5.77 -33.73
C VAL A 443 27.87 6.49 -35.06
N PHE A 444 26.74 6.29 -35.74
CA PHE A 444 26.45 6.84 -37.06
C PHE A 444 25.20 7.70 -37.02
N THR A 445 25.19 8.79 -37.80
CA THR A 445 23.92 9.46 -38.13
C THR A 445 23.18 8.69 -39.22
N GLU A 446 21.87 8.89 -39.35
CA GLU A 446 21.07 8.26 -40.41
C GLU A 446 21.63 8.59 -41.81
N SER A 447 22.03 9.85 -42.05
CA SER A 447 22.64 10.28 -43.31
C SER A 447 23.95 9.56 -43.66
N GLN A 448 24.78 9.24 -42.67
CA GLN A 448 26.04 8.51 -42.89
C GLN A 448 25.82 7.06 -43.33
N LEU A 449 24.61 6.54 -43.13
CA LEU A 449 24.24 5.17 -43.47
C LEU A 449 23.54 5.07 -44.84
N ASP A 450 23.35 6.19 -45.53
CA ASP A 450 22.82 6.23 -46.90
C ASP A 450 23.92 5.94 -47.94
N ILE A 451 24.53 4.76 -47.82
CA ILE A 451 25.57 4.27 -48.72
C ILE A 451 25.20 2.89 -49.26
N LYS A 452 25.74 2.55 -50.44
CA LYS A 452 25.43 1.27 -51.12
C LYS A 452 25.85 0.06 -50.31
N ASN A 453 27.03 0.08 -49.68
CA ASN A 453 27.58 -1.04 -48.93
C ASN A 453 27.76 -0.70 -47.45
N ILE A 454 26.68 -0.70 -46.67
CA ILE A 454 26.72 -0.38 -45.24
C ILE A 454 27.64 -1.32 -44.44
N LYS A 455 27.87 -2.54 -44.93
CA LYS A 455 28.73 -3.53 -44.26
C LYS A 455 30.20 -3.13 -44.24
N SER A 456 30.66 -2.27 -45.16
CA SER A 456 32.04 -1.76 -45.09
C SER A 456 32.29 -0.89 -43.87
N LEU A 457 31.23 -0.39 -43.21
CA LEU A 457 31.32 0.39 -41.97
C LEU A 457 31.54 -0.47 -40.72
N LEU A 458 31.45 -1.81 -40.83
CA LEU A 458 31.68 -2.72 -39.70
C LEU A 458 33.16 -2.82 -39.32
N GLY A 459 34.07 -2.53 -40.26
CA GLY A 459 35.50 -2.74 -40.04
C GLY A 459 35.78 -4.20 -39.67
N ALA A 460 36.34 -4.41 -38.47
CA ALA A 460 36.65 -5.74 -37.94
C ALA A 460 35.51 -6.36 -37.09
N LEU A 461 34.41 -5.65 -36.87
CA LEU A 461 33.30 -6.15 -36.04
C LEU A 461 32.51 -7.25 -36.77
N PRO A 462 32.08 -8.31 -36.06
CA PRO A 462 31.18 -9.30 -36.64
C PRO A 462 29.82 -8.68 -36.97
N GLU A 463 29.15 -9.24 -37.99
CA GLU A 463 27.81 -8.81 -38.36
C GLU A 463 26.83 -9.00 -37.18
N PRO A 464 26.03 -7.98 -36.82
CA PRO A 464 25.14 -8.05 -35.69
C PRO A 464 24.14 -9.21 -35.71
N ALA A 465 24.04 -9.91 -34.58
CA ALA A 465 23.05 -10.98 -34.38
C ALA A 465 21.68 -10.43 -33.91
N LEU A 466 21.71 -9.31 -33.19
CA LEU A 466 20.55 -8.64 -32.60
C LEU A 466 20.44 -7.20 -33.10
N GLY A 467 19.23 -6.80 -33.47
CA GLY A 467 18.87 -5.45 -33.87
C GLY A 467 17.79 -4.88 -32.96
N LEU A 468 17.96 -3.67 -32.44
CA LEU A 468 16.97 -3.02 -31.58
C LEU A 468 16.37 -1.80 -32.29
N ASN A 469 15.04 -1.77 -32.38
CA ASN A 469 14.30 -0.73 -33.08
C ASN A 469 13.28 -0.03 -32.17
N CYS A 470 13.31 1.30 -32.14
CA CYS A 470 12.30 2.13 -31.47
C CYS A 470 11.69 3.21 -32.38
N VAL A 471 12.09 3.27 -33.64
CA VAL A 471 11.70 4.37 -34.55
C VAL A 471 10.58 3.93 -35.48
N GLY A 472 10.72 2.80 -36.17
CA GLY A 472 9.81 2.39 -37.25
C GLY A 472 10.13 3.01 -38.61
N GLY A 473 9.28 2.78 -39.62
CA GLY A 473 9.50 3.24 -40.99
C GLY A 473 10.82 2.75 -41.59
N ASN A 474 11.41 3.58 -42.48
CA ASN A 474 12.66 3.27 -43.17
C ASN A 474 13.88 3.19 -42.23
N ALA A 475 13.84 3.85 -41.06
CA ALA A 475 14.92 3.77 -40.08
C ALA A 475 15.07 2.35 -39.51
N ALA A 476 13.98 1.57 -39.44
CA ALA A 476 14.05 0.15 -39.08
C ALA A 476 14.76 -0.69 -40.16
N SER A 477 14.56 -0.37 -41.44
CA SER A 477 15.25 -1.04 -42.55
C SER A 477 16.77 -0.89 -42.47
N VAL A 478 17.28 0.24 -41.96
CA VAL A 478 18.72 0.45 -41.77
C VAL A 478 19.29 -0.52 -40.73
N VAL A 479 18.59 -0.74 -39.62
CA VAL A 479 18.96 -1.73 -38.60
C VAL A 479 19.04 -3.13 -39.22
N LEU A 480 18.05 -3.51 -40.04
CA LEU A 480 18.02 -4.82 -40.71
C LEU A 480 19.17 -5.04 -41.69
N LYS A 481 19.65 -4.00 -42.37
CA LYS A 481 20.76 -4.14 -43.32
C LYS A 481 22.05 -4.62 -42.66
N PHE A 482 22.27 -4.25 -41.39
CA PHE A 482 23.41 -4.69 -40.60
C PHE A 482 23.31 -6.15 -40.14
N LEU A 483 22.11 -6.69 -39.95
CA LEU A 483 21.95 -8.02 -39.38
C LEU A 483 22.61 -9.12 -40.22
N ARG A 484 23.26 -10.06 -39.52
CA ARG A 484 23.76 -11.32 -40.07
C ARG A 484 22.62 -12.23 -40.54
N GLN A 485 22.97 -13.27 -41.28
CA GLN A 485 22.03 -14.35 -41.63
C GLN A 485 21.39 -14.93 -40.35
N GLY A 486 20.06 -15.09 -40.33
CA GLY A 486 19.34 -15.59 -39.16
C GLY A 486 19.21 -14.58 -38.00
N GLY A 487 19.62 -13.32 -38.22
CA GLY A 487 19.58 -12.28 -37.20
C GLY A 487 18.14 -11.89 -36.81
N THR A 488 17.99 -11.36 -35.59
CA THR A 488 16.68 -10.95 -35.06
C THR A 488 16.62 -9.44 -34.82
N MET A 489 15.57 -8.78 -35.29
CA MET A 489 15.23 -7.41 -34.91
C MET A 489 14.08 -7.38 -33.91
N VAL A 490 14.29 -6.72 -32.78
CA VAL A 490 13.31 -6.52 -31.71
C VAL A 490 12.83 -5.07 -31.75
N THR A 491 11.52 -4.88 -31.91
CA THR A 491 10.87 -3.56 -31.87
C THR A 491 10.21 -3.35 -30.51
N TYR A 492 10.62 -2.30 -29.79
CA TYR A 492 10.09 -1.94 -28.46
C TYR A 492 9.41 -0.57 -28.43
N GLY A 493 9.43 0.17 -29.54
CA GLY A 493 8.82 1.50 -29.67
C GLY A 493 8.59 1.88 -31.12
N GLY A 494 7.86 2.97 -31.34
CA GLY A 494 7.49 3.46 -32.68
C GLY A 494 7.43 4.98 -32.75
N MET A 495 8.53 5.65 -32.45
CA MET A 495 8.58 7.11 -32.33
C MET A 495 8.21 7.86 -33.62
N SER A 496 8.36 7.24 -34.79
CA SER A 496 7.95 7.85 -36.07
C SER A 496 6.45 7.76 -36.35
N LYS A 497 5.70 6.97 -35.56
CA LYS A 497 4.30 6.58 -35.82
C LYS A 497 4.08 5.90 -37.19
N LYS A 498 5.15 5.51 -37.88
CA LYS A 498 5.11 4.75 -39.14
C LYS A 498 5.27 3.25 -38.89
N PRO A 499 4.61 2.39 -39.68
CA PRO A 499 4.81 0.95 -39.58
C PRO A 499 6.26 0.59 -39.88
N VAL A 500 6.74 -0.51 -39.31
CA VAL A 500 8.05 -1.08 -39.65
C VAL A 500 8.01 -1.55 -41.11
N THR A 501 8.97 -1.11 -41.92
CA THR A 501 9.09 -1.51 -43.32
C THR A 501 10.22 -2.51 -43.47
N VAL A 502 9.97 -3.65 -44.12
CA VAL A 502 10.97 -4.71 -44.36
C VAL A 502 10.86 -5.21 -45.79
N SER A 503 11.99 -5.51 -46.43
CA SER A 503 11.98 -6.14 -47.76
C SER A 503 11.69 -7.64 -47.66
N THR A 504 10.89 -8.17 -48.57
CA THR A 504 10.63 -9.62 -48.68
C THR A 504 11.93 -10.43 -48.80
N SER A 505 12.92 -9.88 -49.51
CA SER A 505 14.25 -10.49 -49.65
C SER A 505 14.99 -10.67 -48.32
N SER A 506 14.76 -9.80 -47.33
CA SER A 506 15.37 -9.92 -46.01
C SER A 506 14.83 -11.13 -45.24
N PHE A 507 13.56 -11.47 -45.41
CA PHE A 507 12.99 -12.68 -44.82
C PHE A 507 13.46 -13.94 -45.56
N ILE A 508 13.35 -13.96 -46.89
CA ILE A 508 13.59 -15.19 -47.66
C ILE A 508 15.08 -15.53 -47.73
N PHE A 509 15.93 -14.55 -48.05
CA PHE A 509 17.34 -14.83 -48.37
C PHE A 509 18.29 -14.58 -47.19
N LYS A 510 17.90 -13.74 -46.22
CA LYS A 510 18.67 -13.53 -45.00
C LYS A 510 18.11 -14.26 -43.77
N ASP A 511 16.95 -14.89 -43.87
CA ASP A 511 16.27 -15.57 -42.76
C ASP A 511 16.10 -14.68 -41.51
N LEU A 512 15.80 -13.39 -41.71
CA LEU A 512 15.67 -12.46 -40.58
C LEU A 512 14.36 -12.69 -39.82
N SER A 513 14.45 -12.61 -38.50
CA SER A 513 13.29 -12.64 -37.60
C SER A 513 12.93 -11.25 -37.09
N LEU A 514 11.63 -10.90 -37.09
CA LEU A 514 11.12 -9.68 -36.48
C LEU A 514 10.25 -10.00 -35.27
N ARG A 515 10.53 -9.34 -34.14
CA ARG A 515 9.84 -9.55 -32.87
C ARG A 515 9.40 -8.23 -32.26
N GLY A 516 8.32 -8.26 -31.49
CA GLY A 516 7.92 -7.15 -30.61
C GLY A 516 8.34 -7.43 -29.17
N PHE A 517 8.75 -6.40 -28.44
CA PHE A 517 8.95 -6.46 -26.99
C PHE A 517 8.00 -5.48 -26.30
N TRP A 518 7.25 -5.97 -25.33
CA TRP A 518 6.37 -5.14 -24.51
C TRP A 518 6.59 -5.46 -23.03
N LEU A 519 7.32 -4.56 -22.35
CA LEU A 519 7.70 -4.73 -20.96
C LEU A 519 6.50 -4.99 -20.03
N GLN A 520 5.39 -4.28 -20.22
CA GLN A 520 4.21 -4.44 -19.36
C GLN A 520 3.57 -5.84 -19.49
N LYS A 521 3.61 -6.47 -20.67
CA LYS A 521 3.18 -7.87 -20.83
C LYS A 521 4.15 -8.84 -20.14
N TRP A 522 5.42 -8.50 -20.14
CA TRP A 522 6.45 -9.31 -19.50
C TRP A 522 6.40 -9.23 -17.97
N MET A 523 6.13 -8.05 -17.40
CA MET A 523 5.95 -7.84 -15.95
C MET A 523 4.57 -8.33 -15.46
N SER A 524 4.17 -9.55 -15.83
CA SER A 524 2.99 -10.19 -15.25
C SER A 524 3.21 -10.49 -13.76
N SER A 525 2.12 -10.71 -13.01
CA SER A 525 2.16 -11.05 -11.59
C SER A 525 3.12 -12.20 -11.27
N ASP A 526 3.17 -13.19 -12.15
CA ASP A 526 3.94 -14.42 -11.95
C ASP A 526 5.45 -14.21 -12.12
N LYS A 527 5.85 -13.05 -12.66
CA LYS A 527 7.25 -12.65 -12.87
C LYS A 527 7.68 -11.50 -11.97
N ALA A 528 6.85 -11.10 -10.99
CA ALA A 528 7.16 -9.99 -10.10
C ALA A 528 8.52 -10.19 -9.38
N GLU A 529 8.80 -11.40 -8.91
CA GLU A 529 10.06 -11.69 -8.20
C GLU A 529 11.30 -11.66 -9.11
N GLU A 530 11.17 -12.20 -10.33
CA GLU A 530 12.21 -12.13 -11.37
C GLU A 530 12.51 -10.66 -11.71
N SER A 531 11.46 -9.84 -11.84
CA SER A 531 11.55 -8.41 -12.12
C SER A 531 12.25 -7.64 -11.00
N ARG A 532 11.89 -7.91 -9.73
CA ARG A 532 12.50 -7.31 -8.55
C ARG A 532 14.00 -7.57 -8.48
N THR A 533 14.40 -8.82 -8.69
CA THR A 533 15.82 -9.22 -8.72
C THR A 533 16.60 -8.47 -9.80
N MET A 534 16.02 -8.32 -11.01
CA MET A 534 16.65 -7.55 -12.08
C MET A 534 16.71 -6.06 -11.79
N ILE A 535 15.69 -5.49 -11.15
CA ILE A 535 15.70 -4.09 -10.72
C ILE A 535 16.81 -3.86 -9.69
N ASP A 536 16.95 -4.74 -8.71
CA ASP A 536 17.99 -4.64 -7.69
C ASP A 536 19.39 -4.72 -8.33
N TYR A 537 19.60 -5.66 -9.25
CA TYR A 537 20.84 -5.75 -10.04
C TYR A 537 21.15 -4.45 -10.80
N LEU A 538 20.15 -3.83 -11.43
CA LEU A 538 20.34 -2.57 -12.16
C LEU A 538 20.66 -1.41 -11.21
N LEU A 539 20.05 -1.39 -10.03
CA LEU A 539 20.36 -0.40 -8.98
C LEU A 539 21.75 -0.61 -8.39
N ASP A 540 22.23 -1.85 -8.29
CA ASP A 540 23.61 -2.15 -7.91
C ASP A 540 24.60 -1.59 -8.94
N LEU A 541 24.33 -1.74 -10.23
CA LEU A 541 25.15 -1.14 -11.28
C LEU A 541 25.16 0.41 -11.21
N VAL A 542 24.03 1.02 -10.84
CA VAL A 542 23.98 2.48 -10.60
C VAL A 542 24.83 2.86 -9.40
N HIS A 543 24.70 2.12 -8.29
CA HIS A 543 25.47 2.35 -7.08
C HIS A 543 26.99 2.23 -7.33
N GLU A 544 27.40 1.25 -8.14
CA GLU A 544 28.80 1.06 -8.54
C GLU A 544 29.28 2.07 -9.61
N GLY A 545 28.41 2.95 -10.10
CA GLY A 545 28.73 3.92 -11.16
C GLY A 545 28.93 3.29 -12.55
N LYS A 546 28.53 2.02 -12.73
CA LYS A 546 28.61 1.26 -13.99
C LYS A 546 27.44 1.53 -14.94
N LEU A 547 26.31 2.00 -14.41
CA LEU A 547 25.14 2.43 -15.18
C LEU A 547 24.80 3.89 -14.88
N LYS A 548 24.96 4.77 -15.87
CA LYS A 548 24.71 6.22 -15.75
C LYS A 548 23.98 6.78 -16.96
N TYR A 549 23.09 7.74 -16.74
CA TYR A 549 22.40 8.46 -17.80
C TYR A 549 21.88 9.81 -17.30
N GLU A 550 21.83 10.79 -18.19
CA GLU A 550 21.47 12.18 -17.83
C GLU A 550 19.96 12.36 -17.72
N MET A 551 19.55 13.01 -16.63
CA MET A 551 18.17 13.37 -16.31
C MET A 551 18.15 14.79 -15.74
N GLU A 552 17.01 15.46 -15.89
CA GLU A 552 16.74 16.74 -15.29
C GLU A 552 15.62 16.60 -14.27
N LEU A 553 15.94 16.93 -13.01
CA LEU A 553 14.95 17.01 -11.94
C LEU A 553 14.23 18.35 -12.02
N THR A 554 12.91 18.29 -12.21
CA THR A 554 12.04 19.48 -12.19
C THR A 554 11.10 19.38 -10.99
N PRO A 555 10.99 20.42 -10.14
CA PRO A 555 10.02 20.44 -9.05
C PRO A 555 8.60 20.13 -9.56
N PHE A 556 7.82 19.38 -8.80
CA PHE A 556 6.45 19.04 -9.17
C PHE A 556 5.56 20.28 -9.34
N SER A 557 5.85 21.37 -8.62
CA SER A 557 5.20 22.68 -8.81
C SER A 557 5.37 23.25 -10.21
N ASP A 558 6.44 22.87 -10.92
CA ASP A 558 6.75 23.31 -12.28
C ASP A 558 6.36 22.24 -13.31
N PHE A 559 5.35 21.41 -13.02
CA PHE A 559 4.90 20.32 -13.87
C PHE A 559 4.69 20.73 -15.34
N HIS A 560 4.09 21.90 -15.60
CA HIS A 560 3.85 22.37 -16.96
C HIS A 560 5.15 22.60 -17.76
N LEU A 561 6.20 23.11 -17.10
CA LEU A 561 7.51 23.27 -17.72
C LEU A 561 8.16 21.91 -18.01
N ALA A 562 8.09 20.98 -17.06
CA ALA A 562 8.58 19.60 -17.27
C ALA A 562 7.86 18.94 -18.45
N LEU A 563 6.54 19.13 -18.55
CA LEU A 563 5.73 18.60 -19.64
C LEU A 563 6.12 19.21 -20.99
N ASP A 564 6.29 20.53 -21.07
CA ASP A 564 6.68 21.22 -22.30
C ASP A 564 8.08 20.79 -22.78
N LYS A 565 9.03 20.60 -21.84
CA LYS A 565 10.35 20.02 -22.14
C LYS A 565 10.22 18.58 -22.65
N ALA A 566 9.40 17.74 -22.00
CA ALA A 566 9.18 16.35 -22.40
C ALA A 566 8.48 16.21 -23.76
N LEU A 567 7.61 17.17 -24.13
CA LEU A 567 6.98 17.28 -25.44
C LEU A 567 7.91 17.84 -26.53
N GLY A 568 9.11 18.28 -26.16
CA GLY A 568 10.11 18.82 -27.09
C GLY A 568 9.86 20.27 -27.52
N LYS A 569 8.97 21.02 -26.83
CA LYS A 569 8.71 22.43 -27.13
C LYS A 569 9.95 23.32 -26.86
N HIS A 570 10.86 22.85 -26.01
CA HIS A 570 12.15 23.49 -25.71
C HIS A 570 13.32 22.81 -26.41
N GLY A 571 13.09 22.13 -27.54
CA GLY A 571 14.11 21.37 -28.26
C GLY A 571 14.52 20.09 -27.52
N SER A 572 15.76 19.62 -27.77
CA SER A 572 16.26 18.39 -27.16
C SER A 572 16.66 18.64 -25.72
N GLN A 573 15.85 18.14 -24.78
CA GLN A 573 16.12 18.22 -23.34
C GLN A 573 16.48 16.85 -22.77
N PRO A 574 17.22 16.79 -21.65
CA PRO A 574 17.37 15.57 -20.88
C PRO A 574 16.01 15.03 -20.43
N LYS A 575 16.02 13.77 -19.99
CA LYS A 575 14.84 13.11 -19.45
C LYS A 575 14.30 13.89 -18.25
N GLN A 576 13.04 14.34 -18.35
CA GLN A 576 12.38 15.06 -17.26
C GLN A 576 11.91 14.08 -16.18
N VAL A 577 12.27 14.38 -14.93
CA VAL A 577 11.87 13.65 -13.73
C VAL A 577 11.27 14.65 -12.74
N LEU A 578 10.00 14.45 -12.43
CA LEU A 578 9.28 15.25 -11.42
C LEU A 578 9.88 14.94 -10.05
N LYS A 579 10.18 15.97 -9.27
CA LYS A 579 10.65 15.89 -7.88
C LYS A 579 9.56 16.39 -6.94
N PHE A 580 9.15 15.57 -5.99
CA PHE A 580 8.06 15.84 -5.05
C PHE A 580 8.56 16.38 -3.71
#